data_AF-A0AAV5ZHY6-F1
#
_entry.id   AF-A0AAV5ZHY6-F1
#
_cell.length_a   1.000
_cell.length_b   1.000
_cell.length_c   1.000
_cell.angle_alpha   90.00
_cell.angle_beta   90.00
_cell.angle_gamma   90.00
#
_symmetry.space_group_name_H-M   'P 1'
#
loop_
_entity.id
_entity.type
_entity.pdbx_description
1 polymer ?
#
loop_
_entity_poly.entity_id
_entity_poly.type
_entity_poly.pdbx_seq_one_letter_code
_entity_poly.pdbx_strand_id
1 'polypeptide(L)'
;IMAQSLTAQTNCAATDSLGLCIFGRSVTEPNTEFIVNALNAACGTNLTKEFFTQLGQETLKLEKEFNERAGFTEKDDELPKFFYDEALPPTNRTARFHAGDVHRIYDLLPS
;
A
#
# COMPACT_ATOMS: atom_id res chain seq x y z
N ILE A 1 -2.91 13.10 3.15
CA ILE A 1 -3.27 12.39 1.89
C ILE A 1 -2.25 11.30 1.58
N MET A 2 -0.94 11.58 1.66
CA MET A 2 0.10 10.54 1.49
C MET A 2 0.06 9.43 2.54
N ALA A 3 -0.07 9.76 3.83
CA ALA A 3 -0.24 8.75 4.87
C ALA A 3 -1.46 7.83 4.61
N GLN A 4 -2.56 8.37 4.11
CA GLN A 4 -3.73 7.57 3.73
C GLN A 4 -3.45 6.69 2.52
N SER A 5 -2.65 7.14 1.55
CA SER A 5 -2.18 6.30 0.44
C SER A 5 -1.37 5.13 0.96
N LEU A 6 -0.42 5.36 1.89
CA LEU A 6 0.36 4.29 2.48
C LEU A 6 -0.49 3.29 3.27
N THR A 7 -1.48 3.75 4.04
CA THR A 7 -2.45 2.86 4.71
C THR A 7 -3.21 2.01 3.69
N ALA A 8 -3.69 2.61 2.60
CA ALA A 8 -4.40 1.87 1.56
C ALA A 8 -3.52 0.83 0.87
N GLN A 9 -2.26 1.18 0.56
CA GLN A 9 -1.27 0.26 -0.02
C GLN A 9 -0.93 -0.88 0.93
N THR A 10 -0.76 -0.59 2.22
CA THR A 10 -0.52 -1.59 3.27
C THR A 10 -1.66 -2.61 3.32
N ASN A 11 -2.92 -2.15 3.31
CA ASN A 11 -4.08 -3.03 3.31
C ASN A 11 -4.18 -3.85 2.02
N CYS A 12 -3.87 -3.27 0.86
CA CYS A 12 -3.79 -4.01 -0.41
C CYS A 12 -2.75 -5.12 -0.34
N ALA A 13 -1.51 -4.79 0.05
CA ALA A 13 -0.40 -5.73 0.10
C ALA A 13 -0.70 -6.91 1.04
N ALA A 14 -1.28 -6.65 2.21
CA ALA A 14 -1.72 -7.70 3.12
C ALA A 14 -2.84 -8.58 2.54
N THR A 15 -3.84 -7.95 1.89
CA THR A 15 -4.96 -8.65 1.25
C THR A 15 -4.47 -9.58 0.14
N ASP A 16 -3.60 -9.08 -0.74
CA ASP A 16 -3.04 -9.84 -1.87
C ASP A 16 -2.12 -10.96 -1.37
N SER A 17 -1.30 -10.70 -0.35
CA SER A 17 -0.41 -11.71 0.27
C SER A 17 -1.19 -12.89 0.87
N LEU A 18 -2.40 -12.64 1.38
CA LEU A 18 -3.30 -13.66 1.93
C LEU A 18 -4.22 -14.29 0.86
N GLY A 19 -4.14 -13.86 -0.40
CA GLY A 19 -4.97 -14.36 -1.50
C GLY A 19 -6.45 -13.98 -1.37
N LEU A 20 -6.76 -12.90 -0.63
CA LEU A 20 -8.14 -12.43 -0.45
C LEU A 20 -8.57 -11.54 -1.62
N CYS A 21 -9.86 -11.59 -1.96
CA CYS A 21 -10.37 -10.77 -3.06
C CYS A 21 -10.47 -9.29 -2.67
N ILE A 22 -10.00 -8.39 -3.56
CA ILE A 22 -10.07 -6.94 -3.38
C ILE A 22 -11.51 -6.42 -3.16
N PHE A 23 -12.53 -7.09 -3.73
CA PHE A 23 -13.93 -6.71 -3.52
C PHE A 23 -14.46 -7.04 -2.13
N GLY A 24 -13.77 -7.91 -1.37
CA GLY A 24 -14.11 -8.23 0.01
C GLY A 24 -13.62 -7.18 1.03
N ARG A 25 -12.79 -6.22 0.60
CA ARG A 25 -12.09 -5.28 1.50
C ARG A 25 -12.98 -4.43 2.39
N SER A 26 -14.18 -4.07 1.91
CA SER A 26 -15.16 -3.34 2.74
C SER A 26 -15.62 -4.12 3.98
N VAL A 27 -15.50 -5.45 3.95
CA VAL A 27 -15.80 -6.35 5.07
C VAL A 27 -14.53 -6.76 5.79
N THR A 28 -13.46 -7.11 5.08
CA THR A 28 -12.25 -7.68 5.69
C THR A 28 -11.40 -6.65 6.42
N GLU A 29 -11.21 -5.45 5.86
CA GLU A 29 -10.36 -4.40 6.47
C GLU A 29 -10.85 -3.92 7.86
N PRO A 30 -12.16 -3.66 8.10
CA PRO A 30 -12.62 -3.33 9.44
C PRO A 30 -12.62 -4.54 10.39
N ASN A 31 -12.41 -5.76 9.90
CA ASN A 31 -12.51 -7.01 10.66
C ASN A 31 -11.24 -7.87 10.55
N THR A 32 -10.05 -7.27 10.67
CA THR A 32 -8.77 -8.01 10.54
C THR A 32 -8.61 -9.13 11.57
N GLU A 33 -9.20 -9.00 12.75
CA GLU A 33 -9.22 -10.05 13.78
C GLU A 33 -9.96 -11.31 13.30
N PHE A 34 -11.04 -11.16 12.53
CA PHE A 34 -11.73 -12.30 11.92
C PHE A 34 -10.82 -13.05 10.93
N ILE A 35 -10.07 -12.32 10.11
CA ILE A 35 -9.12 -12.90 9.15
C ILE A 35 -8.04 -13.68 9.92
N VAL A 36 -7.45 -13.07 10.94
CA VAL A 36 -6.38 -13.69 11.72
C VAL A 36 -6.87 -14.92 12.50
N ASN A 37 -8.08 -14.88 13.06
CA ASN A 37 -8.68 -16.04 13.69
C ASN A 37 -8.92 -17.18 12.70
N ALA A 38 -9.35 -16.87 11.47
CA ALA A 38 -9.49 -17.88 10.42
C ALA A 38 -8.13 -18.49 10.03
N LEU A 39 -7.07 -17.69 9.92
CA LEU A 39 -5.70 -18.17 9.69
C LEU A 39 -5.21 -19.06 10.82
N ASN A 40 -5.38 -18.65 12.08
CA ASN A 40 -5.01 -19.45 13.25
C ASN A 40 -5.76 -20.78 13.29
N ALA A 41 -7.06 -20.78 12.99
CA ALA A 41 -7.86 -22.00 12.93
C ALA A 41 -7.43 -22.95 11.79
N ALA A 42 -7.08 -22.41 10.63
CA ALA A 42 -6.70 -23.19 9.46
C ALA A 42 -5.25 -23.73 9.54
N CYS A 43 -4.33 -22.94 10.08
CA CYS A 43 -2.89 -23.20 10.05
C CYS A 43 -2.30 -23.61 11.41
N GLY A 44 -3.08 -23.57 12.50
CA GLY A 44 -2.59 -23.85 13.85
C GLY A 44 -1.62 -22.80 14.40
N THR A 45 -1.68 -21.57 13.88
CA THR A 45 -0.83 -20.45 14.30
C THR A 45 -1.42 -19.71 15.51
N ASN A 46 -0.63 -18.79 16.09
CA ASN A 46 -1.05 -17.92 17.19
C ASN A 46 -0.76 -16.45 16.88
N LEU A 47 -1.23 -16.00 15.72
CA LEU A 47 -1.06 -14.63 15.23
C LEU A 47 -2.07 -13.69 15.93
N THR A 48 -1.70 -12.43 16.09
CA THR A 48 -2.59 -11.36 16.56
C THR A 48 -3.07 -10.51 15.39
N LYS A 49 -4.09 -9.67 15.59
CA LYS A 49 -4.64 -8.82 14.52
C LYS A 49 -3.60 -7.87 13.89
N GLU A 50 -2.56 -7.50 14.65
CA GLU A 50 -1.44 -6.66 14.21
C GLU A 50 -0.65 -7.31 13.06
N PHE A 51 -0.68 -8.65 12.97
CA PHE A 51 -0.07 -9.40 11.87
C PHE A 51 -0.54 -8.90 10.51
N PHE A 52 -1.82 -8.58 10.34
CA PHE A 52 -2.36 -8.13 9.05
C PHE A 52 -1.64 -6.87 8.56
N THR A 53 -1.52 -5.86 9.43
CA THR A 53 -0.84 -4.60 9.08
C THR A 53 0.67 -4.82 8.89
N GLN A 54 1.30 -5.60 9.76
CA GLN A 54 2.74 -5.90 9.67
C GLN A 54 3.09 -6.62 8.37
N LEU A 55 2.29 -7.61 7.97
CA LEU A 55 2.45 -8.32 6.70
C LEU A 55 2.44 -7.34 5.53
N GLY A 56 1.45 -6.45 5.46
CA GLY A 56 1.37 -5.46 4.39
C GLY A 56 2.57 -4.51 4.36
N GLN A 57 3.04 -4.05 5.53
CA GLN A 57 4.20 -3.17 5.63
C GLN A 57 5.49 -3.88 5.22
N GLU A 58 5.69 -5.12 5.64
CA GLU A 58 6.83 -5.94 5.26
C GLU A 58 6.85 -6.22 3.76
N THR A 59 5.70 -6.58 3.18
CA THR A 59 5.56 -6.77 1.73
C THR A 59 5.97 -5.51 0.97
N LEU A 60 5.46 -4.32 1.35
CA LEU A 60 5.84 -3.07 0.69
C LEU A 60 7.33 -2.75 0.81
N LYS A 61 7.98 -3.05 1.94
CA LYS A 61 9.44 -2.89 2.09
C LYS A 61 10.20 -3.79 1.12
N LEU A 62 9.80 -5.06 1.03
CA LEU A 62 10.43 -6.04 0.15
C LEU A 62 10.25 -5.68 -1.33
N GLU A 63 9.06 -5.21 -1.71
CA GLU A 63 8.78 -4.72 -3.06
C GLU A 63 9.65 -3.51 -3.41
N LYS A 64 9.78 -2.54 -2.48
CA LYS A 64 10.69 -1.39 -2.65
C LYS A 64 12.14 -1.83 -2.82
N GLU A 65 12.65 -2.68 -1.94
CA GLU A 65 14.02 -3.20 -2.01
C GLU A 65 14.27 -3.97 -3.32
N PHE A 66 13.28 -4.75 -3.77
CA PHE A 66 13.35 -5.42 -5.05
C PHE A 66 13.49 -4.41 -6.20
N ASN A 67 12.64 -3.39 -6.25
CA ASN A 67 12.66 -2.37 -7.30
C ASN A 67 13.97 -1.57 -7.29
N GLU A 68 14.49 -1.18 -6.12
CA GLU A 68 15.78 -0.49 -6.01
C GLU A 68 16.94 -1.35 -6.54
N ARG A 69 16.94 -2.66 -6.22
CA ARG A 69 17.94 -3.59 -6.76
C ARG A 69 17.79 -3.82 -8.27
N ALA A 70 16.59 -3.70 -8.79
CA ALA A 70 16.33 -3.73 -10.24
C ALA A 70 16.71 -2.43 -10.95
N GLY A 71 17.11 -1.39 -10.21
CA GLY A 71 17.58 -0.11 -10.74
C GLY A 71 16.50 0.96 -10.88
N PHE A 72 15.30 0.75 -10.32
CA PHE A 72 14.28 1.80 -10.22
C PHE A 72 14.74 2.90 -9.26
N THR A 73 14.39 4.12 -9.60
CA THR A 73 14.75 5.34 -8.89
C THR A 73 13.51 6.20 -8.67
N GLU A 74 13.62 7.25 -7.85
CA GLU A 74 12.55 8.25 -7.69
C GLU A 74 12.01 8.76 -9.03
N LYS A 75 12.85 8.93 -10.05
CA LYS A 75 12.43 9.45 -11.37
C LYS A 75 11.39 8.57 -12.08
N ASP A 76 11.37 7.28 -11.76
CA ASP A 76 10.47 6.30 -12.37
C ASP A 76 9.05 6.39 -11.78
N ASP A 77 8.87 7.07 -10.64
CA ASP A 77 7.59 7.32 -9.98
C ASP A 77 6.92 8.64 -10.42
N GLU A 78 7.53 9.39 -11.34
CA GLU A 78 7.00 10.68 -11.80
C GLU A 78 5.87 10.47 -12.83
N LEU A 79 4.75 11.18 -12.64
CA LEU A 79 3.66 11.12 -13.61
C LEU A 79 4.06 11.81 -14.93
N PRO A 80 3.46 11.41 -16.06
CA PRO A 80 3.60 12.16 -17.31
C PRO A 80 3.25 13.65 -17.16
N LYS A 81 4.02 14.51 -17.83
CA LYS A 81 3.94 15.98 -17.69
C LYS A 81 2.52 16.57 -17.83
N PHE A 82 1.68 15.99 -18.69
CA PHE A 82 0.32 16.50 -18.90
C PHE A 82 -0.55 16.46 -17.63
N PHE A 83 -0.30 15.54 -16.69
CA PHE A 83 -1.03 15.52 -15.40
C PHE A 83 -0.78 16.80 -14.57
N TYR A 84 0.37 17.44 -14.76
CA TYR A 84 0.74 18.67 -14.04
C TYR A 84 0.42 19.95 -14.83
N ASP A 85 0.49 19.87 -16.16
CA ASP A 85 0.30 21.03 -17.04
C ASP A 85 -1.16 21.25 -17.45
N GLU A 86 -1.95 20.17 -17.60
CA GLU A 86 -3.31 20.23 -18.13
C GLU A 86 -4.33 20.07 -17.01
N ALA A 87 -5.02 21.16 -16.67
CA ALA A 87 -6.04 21.16 -15.64
C ALA A 87 -7.30 20.41 -16.10
N LEU A 88 -7.79 19.46 -15.30
CA LEU A 88 -8.97 18.66 -15.62
C LEU A 88 -10.28 19.45 -15.38
N PRO A 89 -11.05 19.78 -16.43
CA PRO A 89 -12.35 20.43 -16.28
C PRO A 89 -13.39 19.49 -15.65
N PRO A 90 -14.40 20.01 -14.92
CA PRO A 90 -14.60 21.41 -14.55
C PRO A 90 -13.87 21.80 -13.26
N THR A 91 -13.21 20.85 -12.59
CA THR A 91 -12.58 21.08 -11.29
C THR A 91 -11.30 21.92 -11.37
N ASN A 92 -10.74 22.05 -12.59
CA ASN A 92 -9.50 22.76 -12.91
C ASN A 92 -8.34 22.34 -11.99
N ARG A 93 -8.27 21.04 -11.66
CA ARG A 93 -7.21 20.45 -10.85
C ARG A 93 -6.16 19.81 -11.74
N THR A 94 -4.90 19.94 -11.34
CA THR A 94 -3.77 19.18 -11.83
C THR A 94 -3.28 18.22 -10.74
N ALA A 95 -2.41 17.29 -11.09
CA ALA A 95 -1.72 16.45 -10.12
C ALA A 95 -0.94 17.32 -9.11
N ARG A 96 -0.95 16.86 -7.85
CA ARG A 96 -0.43 17.64 -6.71
C ARG A 96 0.86 17.10 -6.14
N PHE A 97 1.16 15.84 -6.38
CA PHE A 97 2.28 15.13 -5.79
C PHE A 97 3.26 14.78 -6.90
N HIS A 98 4.54 14.97 -6.61
CA HIS A 98 5.62 14.57 -7.48
C HIS A 98 6.27 13.29 -6.98
N ALA A 99 7.11 12.70 -7.82
CA ALA A 99 7.88 11.51 -7.49
C ALA A 99 8.49 11.54 -6.08
N GLY A 100 9.19 12.62 -5.71
CA GLY A 100 9.80 12.75 -4.38
C GLY A 100 8.81 12.78 -3.21
N ASP A 101 7.55 13.18 -3.43
CA ASP A 101 6.50 13.05 -2.40
C ASP A 101 6.08 11.60 -2.20
N VAL A 102 5.99 10.85 -3.31
CA VAL A 102 5.65 9.42 -3.31
C VAL A 102 6.79 8.61 -2.71
N HIS A 103 8.03 8.90 -3.07
CA HIS A 103 9.20 8.15 -2.59
C HIS A 103 9.38 8.26 -1.07
N ARG A 104 9.11 9.45 -0.51
CA ARG A 104 9.18 9.71 0.94
C ARG A 104 8.07 9.07 1.76
N ILE A 105 7.00 8.54 1.15
CA ILE A 105 5.95 7.87 1.93
C ILE A 105 6.49 6.63 2.63
N TYR A 106 7.48 5.96 2.04
CA TYR A 106 8.08 4.76 2.59
C TYR A 106 8.91 5.03 3.86
N ASP A 107 9.33 6.28 4.09
CA ASP A 107 10.00 6.70 5.33
C ASP A 107 9.07 6.59 6.56
N LEU A 108 7.76 6.48 6.32
CA LEU A 108 6.74 6.28 7.36
C LEU A 108 6.55 4.80 7.73
N LEU A 109 7.13 3.87 6.97
CA LEU A 109 7.12 2.46 7.35
C LEU A 109 7.99 2.27 8.60
N PRO A 110 7.58 1.42 9.57
CA PRO A 110 8.41 1.11 10.71
C PRO A 110 9.78 0.60 10.25
N SER A 111 10.87 0.80 11.01
CA SER A 111 12.17 0.19 10.68
C SER A 111 12.09 -1.34 10.73
#